data_AF-A0AAN6NL12-F1
#
_entry.id   AF-A0AAN6NL12-F1
#
_cell.length_a   1.000
_cell.length_b   1.000
_cell.length_c   1.000
_cell.angle_alpha   90.00
_cell.angle_beta   90.00
_cell.angle_gamma   90.00
#
_symmetry.space_group_name_H-M   'P 1'
#
loop_
_entity.id
_entity.type
_entity.pdbx_description
1 polymer ?
#
loop_
_entity_poly.entity_id
_entity_poly.type
_entity_poly.pdbx_seq_one_letter_code
_entity_poly.pdbx_strand_id
1 'polypeptide(L)'
;MLGCSLTNLDLAAQIRWLPKREEILEHSPEQIPSGLDSDAFGHPVLIVTKGLDEKGRVSVLLMTSFDNRDILKKFPGRDQRRNREPYWPIKPTPAHPDTPGKLFELKDNRLMDKEYSYVNSQSSYSICYDILEPYKPEYPEDIWALEEKSFEKLTGGRDYEKFHSKAWRTGREETPPPPLEPVKEMEQEANQTSKARDAGTFNLTVAIRSKAWREYYEEIKDFLPFDDYKSCFWDDAFLVDNPDP
;
A
#
# COMPACT_ATOMS: atom_id res chain seq x y z
N MET A 1 -1.40 0.88 -41.97
CA MET A 1 -1.26 1.15 -40.53
C MET A 1 -2.37 0.39 -39.81
N LEU A 2 -2.08 -0.82 -39.36
CA LEU A 2 -3.02 -1.65 -38.59
C LEU A 2 -2.97 -1.15 -37.14
N GLY A 3 -4.00 -0.44 -36.72
CA GLY A 3 -4.24 -0.16 -35.31
C GLY A 3 -4.65 -1.46 -34.62
N CYS A 4 -3.70 -2.17 -34.03
CA CYS A 4 -3.99 -3.21 -33.06
C CYS A 4 -4.63 -2.54 -31.84
N SER A 5 -5.96 -2.53 -31.82
CA SER A 5 -6.74 -2.18 -30.64
C SER A 5 -6.36 -3.17 -29.53
N LEU A 6 -5.59 -2.73 -28.54
CA LEU A 6 -5.19 -3.46 -27.32
C LEU A 6 -6.38 -3.90 -26.43
N THR A 7 -7.61 -3.84 -26.93
CA THR A 7 -8.86 -3.86 -26.16
C THR A 7 -9.36 -5.27 -25.79
N ASN A 8 -8.57 -6.33 -25.99
CA ASN A 8 -8.96 -7.70 -25.62
C ASN A 8 -7.76 -8.55 -25.13
N LEU A 9 -6.80 -7.95 -24.40
CA LEU A 9 -5.95 -8.76 -23.54
C LEU A 9 -6.76 -9.05 -22.27
N ASP A 10 -7.08 -10.31 -22.01
CA ASP A 10 -7.58 -10.72 -20.70
C ASP A 10 -6.39 -10.80 -19.74
N LEU A 11 -6.13 -9.69 -19.05
CA LEU A 11 -5.04 -9.55 -18.08
C LEU A 11 -5.37 -10.16 -16.73
N ALA A 12 -6.64 -10.45 -16.47
CA ALA A 12 -7.08 -10.96 -15.19
C ALA A 12 -6.42 -12.31 -14.89
N ALA A 13 -6.19 -12.54 -13.60
CA ALA A 13 -5.54 -13.72 -13.06
C ALA A 13 -4.05 -13.89 -13.42
N GLN A 14 -3.45 -13.00 -14.23
CA GLN A 14 -2.04 -13.08 -14.59
C GLN A 14 -1.13 -12.69 -13.41
N ILE A 15 -0.06 -13.45 -13.23
CA ILE A 15 1.02 -13.17 -12.29
C ILE A 15 2.14 -12.48 -13.08
N ARG A 16 2.56 -11.32 -12.60
CA ARG A 16 3.66 -10.52 -13.16
C ARG A 16 4.67 -10.20 -12.07
N TRP A 17 5.82 -9.68 -12.46
CA TRP A 17 6.82 -9.18 -11.54
C TRP A 17 6.74 -7.65 -11.47
N LEU A 18 6.66 -7.11 -10.25
CA LEU A 18 6.85 -5.69 -10.01
C LEU A 18 8.34 -5.47 -9.68
N PRO A 19 9.11 -4.80 -10.56
CA PRO A 19 10.54 -4.59 -10.36
C PRO A 19 10.85 -3.80 -9.08
N LYS A 20 12.13 -3.72 -8.73
CA LYS A 20 12.53 -2.89 -7.60
C LYS A 20 12.29 -1.42 -7.93
N ARG A 21 12.09 -0.63 -6.87
CA ARG A 21 11.78 0.80 -7.04
C ARG A 21 12.89 1.53 -7.78
N GLU A 22 14.14 1.20 -7.50
CA GLU A 22 15.32 1.83 -8.10
C GLU A 22 15.41 1.56 -9.61
N GLU A 23 15.05 0.34 -10.04
CA GLU A 23 15.03 -0.08 -11.44
C GLU A 23 13.98 0.73 -12.24
N ILE A 24 12.82 0.99 -11.62
CA ILE A 24 11.76 1.82 -12.22
C ILE A 24 12.17 3.30 -12.25
N LEU A 25 12.79 3.81 -11.18
CA LEU A 25 13.24 5.21 -11.10
C LEU A 25 14.25 5.57 -12.20
N GLU A 26 15.11 4.62 -12.57
CA GLU A 26 16.12 4.83 -13.61
C GLU A 26 15.50 4.98 -15.00
N HIS A 27 14.41 4.27 -15.29
CA HIS A 27 13.83 4.18 -16.64
C HIS A 27 12.56 5.02 -16.81
N SER A 28 11.73 5.15 -15.78
CA SER A 28 10.38 5.74 -15.87
C SER A 28 9.88 6.22 -14.49
N PRO A 29 10.52 7.23 -13.87
CA PRO A 29 10.20 7.69 -12.52
C PRO A 29 8.76 8.19 -12.35
N GLU A 30 8.14 8.70 -13.42
CA GLU A 30 6.75 9.14 -13.44
C GLU A 30 5.72 8.02 -13.29
N GLN A 31 6.13 6.76 -13.49
CA GLN A 31 5.23 5.60 -13.45
C GLN A 31 5.13 4.97 -12.05
N ILE A 32 5.87 5.49 -11.06
CA ILE A 32 5.81 5.01 -9.69
C ILE A 32 4.47 5.38 -9.06
N PRO A 33 3.66 4.42 -8.59
CA PRO A 33 2.39 4.72 -7.97
C PRO A 33 2.58 5.50 -6.67
N SER A 34 1.90 6.64 -6.55
CA SER A 34 1.81 7.38 -5.29
C SER A 34 1.09 6.52 -4.22
N GLY A 35 1.71 6.34 -3.05
CA GLY A 35 1.13 5.61 -1.92
C GLY A 35 1.34 4.10 -1.96
N LEU A 36 2.24 3.61 -2.82
CA LEU A 36 2.77 2.26 -2.71
C LEU A 36 3.97 2.28 -1.75
N ASP A 37 3.94 1.42 -0.73
CA ASP A 37 5.00 1.33 0.26
C ASP A 37 6.31 0.84 -0.38
N SER A 38 7.46 1.24 0.17
CA SER A 38 8.78 0.90 -0.39
C SER A 38 9.04 -0.61 -0.39
N ASP A 39 8.42 -1.35 0.51
CA ASP A 39 8.52 -2.81 0.65
C ASP A 39 7.62 -3.59 -0.32
N ALA A 40 6.76 -2.91 -1.08
CA ALA A 40 5.89 -3.57 -2.06
C ALA A 40 6.59 -3.88 -3.41
N PHE A 41 7.76 -3.30 -3.65
CA PHE A 41 8.55 -3.46 -4.88
C PHE A 41 9.44 -4.71 -4.83
N GLY A 42 9.85 -5.22 -5.99
CA GLY A 42 10.67 -6.44 -6.08
C GLY A 42 9.89 -7.71 -5.70
N HIS A 43 8.61 -7.75 -6.03
CA HIS A 43 7.69 -8.82 -5.66
C HIS A 43 6.82 -9.28 -6.83
N PRO A 44 6.37 -10.55 -6.84
CA PRO A 44 5.33 -10.95 -7.75
C PRO A 44 4.01 -10.24 -7.39
N VAL A 45 3.19 -10.00 -8.40
CA VAL A 45 1.87 -9.38 -8.25
C VAL A 45 0.85 -10.13 -9.09
N LEU A 46 -0.40 -10.18 -8.62
CA LEU A 46 -1.52 -10.78 -9.34
C LEU A 46 -2.43 -9.68 -9.89
N ILE A 47 -2.64 -9.67 -11.20
CA ILE A 47 -3.58 -8.75 -11.84
C ILE A 47 -5.01 -9.20 -11.58
N VAL A 48 -5.86 -8.26 -11.14
CA VAL A 48 -7.28 -8.53 -10.83
C VAL A 48 -8.26 -7.83 -11.77
N THR A 49 -7.78 -6.93 -12.64
CA THR A 49 -8.60 -6.29 -13.69
C THR A 49 -8.42 -7.00 -15.02
N LYS A 50 -9.47 -7.05 -15.82
CA LYS A 50 -9.46 -7.70 -17.14
C LYS A 50 -8.67 -6.90 -18.16
N GLY A 51 -8.68 -5.58 -18.06
CA GLY A 51 -8.02 -4.70 -19.01
C GLY A 51 -7.24 -3.56 -18.36
N LEU A 52 -6.80 -2.64 -19.21
CA LEU A 52 -6.12 -1.40 -18.85
C LEU A 52 -7.13 -0.26 -18.66
N ASP A 53 -6.86 0.63 -17.72
CA ASP A 53 -7.60 1.90 -17.57
C ASP A 53 -7.22 2.94 -18.63
N GLU A 54 -7.90 4.10 -18.61
CA GLU A 54 -7.60 5.24 -19.50
C GLU A 54 -6.14 5.72 -19.45
N LYS A 55 -5.41 5.38 -18.38
CA LYS A 55 -4.01 5.74 -18.12
C LYS A 55 -3.06 4.55 -18.30
N GLY A 56 -3.51 3.42 -18.87
CA GLY A 56 -2.67 2.24 -19.08
C GLY A 56 -2.39 1.44 -17.80
N ARG A 57 -3.23 1.56 -16.76
CA ARG A 57 -3.00 0.93 -15.45
C ARG A 57 -3.91 -0.28 -15.23
N VAL A 58 -3.42 -1.21 -14.43
CA VAL A 58 -4.15 -2.38 -13.90
C VAL A 58 -4.28 -2.28 -12.38
N SER A 59 -5.26 -2.98 -11.81
CA SER A 59 -5.26 -3.23 -10.37
C SER A 59 -4.57 -4.55 -10.06
N VAL A 60 -3.69 -4.55 -9.07
CA VAL A 60 -2.92 -5.73 -8.66
C VAL A 60 -3.03 -6.01 -7.17
N LEU A 61 -2.89 -7.27 -6.78
CA LEU A 61 -2.66 -7.72 -5.41
C LEU A 61 -1.19 -8.13 -5.27
N LEU A 62 -0.55 -7.74 -4.17
CA LEU A 62 0.83 -8.14 -3.90
C LEU A 62 0.89 -9.63 -3.54
N MET A 63 1.98 -10.28 -3.95
CA MET A 63 2.28 -11.65 -3.56
C MET A 63 3.55 -11.70 -2.71
N THR A 64 3.59 -12.64 -1.76
CA THR A 64 4.73 -12.81 -0.87
C THR A 64 5.00 -14.29 -0.60
N SER A 65 6.26 -14.62 -0.37
CA SER A 65 6.68 -15.94 0.12
C SER A 65 7.03 -15.94 1.60
N PHE A 66 7.00 -14.78 2.27
CA PHE A 66 7.56 -14.59 3.61
C PHE A 66 8.98 -15.17 3.75
N ASP A 67 9.85 -14.93 2.77
CA ASP A 67 11.20 -15.55 2.72
C ASP A 67 11.17 -17.08 2.71
N ASN A 68 10.22 -17.64 1.96
CA ASN A 68 9.96 -19.08 1.88
C ASN A 68 9.60 -19.68 3.25
N ARG A 69 8.70 -19.03 3.98
CA ARG A 69 8.21 -19.49 5.29
C ARG A 69 6.70 -19.70 5.27
N ASP A 70 6.29 -20.76 5.97
CA ASP A 70 4.88 -21.02 6.22
C ASP A 70 4.21 -19.89 7.01
N ILE A 71 2.94 -19.64 6.73
CA ILE A 71 2.14 -18.60 7.37
C ILE A 71 2.01 -18.78 8.88
N LEU A 72 2.02 -20.00 9.41
CA LEU A 72 2.04 -20.26 10.86
C LEU A 72 3.41 -19.96 11.47
N LYS A 73 4.50 -20.00 10.70
CA LYS A 73 5.81 -19.54 11.19
C LYS A 73 5.87 -18.01 11.23
N LYS A 74 5.26 -17.33 10.26
CA LYS A 74 5.17 -15.86 10.23
C LYS A 74 4.21 -15.32 11.30
N PHE A 75 3.09 -16.00 11.52
CA PHE A 75 2.04 -15.62 12.46
C PHE A 75 1.64 -16.82 13.36
N PRO A 76 2.46 -17.18 14.36
CA PRO A 76 2.28 -18.39 15.16
C PRO A 76 1.11 -18.34 16.15
N GLY A 77 0.70 -17.14 16.58
CA GLY A 77 -0.33 -16.98 17.61
C GLY A 77 -1.72 -17.36 17.14
N ARG A 78 -2.55 -17.98 18.01
CA ARG A 78 -3.97 -18.23 17.68
C ARG A 78 -4.76 -16.93 17.52
N ASP A 79 -4.41 -15.93 18.32
CA ASP A 79 -4.89 -14.54 18.28
C ASP A 79 -4.51 -13.82 16.98
N GLN A 80 -3.44 -14.23 16.32
CA GLN A 80 -2.97 -13.67 15.03
C GLN A 80 -3.73 -14.19 13.80
N ARG A 81 -4.85 -14.91 13.99
CA ARG A 81 -5.69 -15.39 12.88
C ARG A 81 -6.10 -14.29 11.90
N ARG A 82 -6.40 -13.09 12.41
CA ARG A 82 -6.76 -11.92 11.59
C ARG A 82 -5.62 -11.48 10.66
N ASN A 83 -4.37 -11.69 11.08
CA ASN A 83 -3.20 -11.37 10.26
C ASN A 83 -2.97 -12.42 9.17
N ARG A 84 -3.42 -13.67 9.39
CA ARG A 84 -3.30 -14.75 8.41
C ARG A 84 -4.37 -14.70 7.32
N GLU A 85 -5.59 -14.36 7.71
CA GLU A 85 -6.79 -14.40 6.86
C GLU A 85 -6.65 -13.81 5.44
N PRO A 86 -5.93 -12.68 5.23
CA PRO A 86 -5.80 -12.08 3.90
C PRO A 86 -4.89 -12.85 2.95
N TYR A 87 -4.08 -13.79 3.43
CA TYR A 87 -3.07 -14.48 2.63
C TYR A 87 -3.62 -15.77 2.05
N TRP A 88 -3.73 -15.83 0.73
CA TRP A 88 -4.24 -16.98 0.01
C TRP A 88 -3.10 -17.81 -0.57
N PRO A 89 -2.89 -19.06 -0.11
CA PRO A 89 -1.78 -19.87 -0.60
C PRO A 89 -2.01 -20.31 -2.05
N ILE A 90 -0.93 -20.37 -2.83
CA ILE A 90 -0.88 -20.95 -4.18
C ILE A 90 -0.01 -22.20 -4.14
N LYS A 91 -0.43 -23.28 -4.81
CA LYS A 91 0.36 -24.52 -4.90
C LYS A 91 1.81 -24.23 -5.34
N PRO A 92 2.82 -24.85 -4.71
CA PRO A 92 2.75 -26.02 -3.82
C PRO A 92 2.50 -25.71 -2.34
N THR A 93 2.29 -24.44 -1.97
CA THR A 93 2.03 -24.02 -0.59
C THR A 93 0.91 -24.83 0.05
N PRO A 94 1.07 -25.28 1.32
CA PRO A 94 -0.02 -25.94 2.05
C PRO A 94 -1.28 -25.08 2.12
N ALA A 95 -2.44 -25.75 2.21
CA ALA A 95 -3.72 -25.07 2.34
C ALA A 95 -3.78 -24.19 3.60
N HIS A 96 -4.57 -23.10 3.54
CA HIS A 96 -4.62 -22.14 4.63
C HIS A 96 -5.11 -22.79 5.94
N PRO A 97 -4.41 -22.60 7.07
CA PRO A 97 -4.70 -23.31 8.32
C PRO A 97 -6.06 -22.95 8.93
N ASP A 98 -6.48 -21.68 8.79
CA ASP A 98 -7.74 -21.20 9.39
C ASP A 98 -8.94 -21.25 8.44
N THR A 99 -8.76 -21.64 7.17
CA THR A 99 -9.85 -21.65 6.20
C THR A 99 -9.65 -22.76 5.16
N PRO A 100 -10.17 -23.97 5.44
CA PRO A 100 -10.14 -25.07 4.49
C PRO A 100 -10.71 -24.64 3.13
N GLY A 101 -10.03 -25.01 2.04
CA GLY A 101 -10.44 -24.66 0.68
C GLY A 101 -9.89 -23.34 0.13
N LYS A 102 -9.21 -22.53 0.95
CA LYS A 102 -8.34 -21.44 0.45
C LYS A 102 -7.01 -22.04 0.00
N LEU A 103 -6.98 -22.56 -1.22
CA LEU A 103 -5.78 -22.97 -1.93
C LEU A 103 -6.00 -22.70 -3.41
N PHE A 104 -5.11 -21.91 -4.00
CA PHE A 104 -5.15 -21.57 -5.42
C PHE A 104 -4.26 -22.47 -6.24
N GLU A 105 -4.71 -22.69 -7.48
CA GLU A 105 -4.03 -23.46 -8.49
C GLU A 105 -3.67 -22.55 -9.65
N LEU A 106 -2.53 -22.81 -10.28
CA LEU A 106 -2.14 -22.15 -11.52
C LEU A 106 -2.78 -22.87 -12.71
N LYS A 107 -2.93 -22.16 -13.83
CA LYS A 107 -3.29 -22.77 -15.12
C LYS A 107 -2.27 -23.87 -15.49
N ASP A 108 -2.73 -24.82 -16.29
CA ASP A 108 -1.94 -25.96 -16.75
C ASP A 108 -1.33 -26.83 -15.63
N ASN A 109 -1.91 -26.80 -14.42
CA ASN A 109 -1.42 -27.50 -13.23
C ASN A 109 0.02 -27.15 -12.85
N ARG A 110 0.47 -25.93 -13.19
CA ARG A 110 1.80 -25.44 -12.80
C ARG A 110 1.89 -25.24 -11.29
N LEU A 111 3.12 -25.18 -10.80
CA LEU A 111 3.44 -24.90 -9.41
C LEU A 111 4.28 -23.62 -9.34
N MET A 112 4.10 -22.83 -8.28
CA MET A 112 5.03 -21.76 -7.96
C MET A 112 6.43 -22.35 -7.71
N ASP A 113 7.47 -21.60 -8.03
CA ASP A 113 8.86 -22.07 -7.84
C ASP A 113 9.27 -22.16 -6.37
N LYS A 114 8.62 -21.35 -5.54
CA LYS A 114 8.83 -21.33 -4.09
C LYS A 114 7.91 -22.33 -3.43
N GLU A 115 8.39 -22.94 -2.36
CA GLU A 115 7.60 -23.85 -1.53
C GLU A 115 6.42 -23.11 -0.89
N TYR A 116 6.61 -21.84 -0.54
CA TYR A 116 5.59 -20.97 0.03
C TYR A 116 5.37 -19.73 -0.84
N SER A 117 4.11 -19.48 -1.21
CA SER A 117 3.65 -18.34 -2.01
C SER A 117 2.20 -18.02 -1.66
N TYR A 118 1.96 -16.75 -1.34
CA TYR A 118 0.66 -16.24 -0.89
C TYR A 118 0.28 -15.00 -1.69
N VAL A 119 -0.99 -14.89 -2.08
CA VAL A 119 -1.60 -13.64 -2.54
C VAL A 119 -2.13 -12.88 -1.34
N ASN A 120 -1.72 -11.63 -1.14
CA ASN A 120 -2.27 -10.77 -0.12
C ASN A 120 -3.54 -10.06 -0.65
N SER A 121 -4.71 -10.46 -0.16
CA SER A 121 -5.98 -9.87 -0.58
C SER A 121 -6.41 -8.63 0.23
N GLN A 122 -5.56 -8.14 1.14
CA GLN A 122 -5.91 -7.02 2.03
C GLN A 122 -6.03 -5.69 1.28
N SER A 123 -5.16 -5.47 0.30
CA SER A 123 -5.09 -4.21 -0.45
C SER A 123 -4.77 -4.48 -1.90
N SER A 124 -5.33 -3.64 -2.77
CA SER A 124 -5.03 -3.63 -4.20
C SER A 124 -4.42 -2.29 -4.61
N TYR A 125 -3.47 -2.34 -5.54
CA TYR A 125 -2.75 -1.17 -6.01
C TYR A 125 -3.00 -0.95 -7.50
N SER A 126 -3.15 0.30 -7.90
CA SER A 126 -3.25 0.68 -9.31
C SER A 126 -1.86 1.00 -9.85
N ILE A 127 -1.38 0.21 -10.81
CA ILE A 127 0.00 0.26 -11.32
C ILE A 127 -0.03 0.34 -12.85
N CYS A 128 0.87 1.12 -13.46
CA CYS A 128 1.07 1.12 -14.91
C CYS A 128 1.44 -0.29 -15.39
N TYR A 129 0.76 -0.81 -16.40
CA TYR A 129 1.06 -2.16 -16.87
C TYR A 129 2.46 -2.27 -17.48
N ASP A 130 2.95 -1.19 -18.09
CA ASP A 130 4.23 -1.15 -18.81
C ASP A 130 5.45 -1.33 -17.89
N ILE A 131 5.33 -1.08 -16.58
CA ILE A 131 6.42 -1.38 -15.63
C ILE A 131 6.42 -2.83 -15.15
N LEU A 132 5.36 -3.59 -15.43
CA LEU A 132 5.26 -4.97 -14.96
C LEU A 132 6.01 -5.90 -15.92
N GLU A 133 6.93 -6.64 -15.35
CA GLU A 133 7.72 -7.63 -16.07
C GLU A 133 7.02 -9.00 -16.10
N PRO A 134 7.37 -9.87 -17.06
CA PRO A 134 7.03 -11.28 -16.96
C PRO A 134 7.48 -11.86 -15.62
N TYR A 135 6.65 -12.71 -14.99
CA TYR A 135 7.02 -13.36 -13.73
C TYR A 135 8.31 -14.17 -13.84
N LYS A 136 8.56 -14.74 -15.02
CA LYS A 136 9.79 -15.44 -15.39
C LYS A 136 10.50 -14.71 -16.53
N PRO A 137 11.58 -13.97 -16.24
CA PRO A 137 12.35 -13.28 -17.28
C PRO A 137 12.94 -14.22 -18.33
N GLU A 138 13.20 -15.49 -17.97
CA GLU A 138 13.77 -16.49 -18.87
C GLU A 138 12.78 -16.94 -19.96
N TYR A 139 11.47 -16.77 -19.72
CA TYR A 139 10.39 -17.19 -20.60
C TYR A 139 9.32 -16.09 -20.68
N PRO A 140 9.64 -14.94 -21.31
CA PRO A 140 8.78 -13.75 -21.27
C PRO A 140 7.43 -13.95 -21.99
N GLU A 141 7.36 -14.86 -22.95
CA GLU A 141 6.14 -15.29 -23.64
C GLU A 141 5.22 -16.18 -22.80
N ASP A 142 5.73 -16.74 -21.70
CA ASP A 142 5.00 -17.70 -20.89
C ASP A 142 4.07 -16.99 -19.89
N ILE A 143 2.76 -17.20 -20.03
CA ILE A 143 1.76 -16.53 -19.22
C ILE A 143 1.50 -17.36 -17.96
N TRP A 144 1.99 -16.85 -16.84
CA TRP A 144 1.69 -17.37 -15.52
C TRP A 144 0.36 -16.80 -15.06
N ALA A 145 -0.64 -17.65 -14.77
CA ALA A 145 -1.94 -17.20 -14.33
C ALA A 145 -2.61 -18.20 -13.38
N LEU A 146 -3.51 -17.72 -12.52
CA LEU A 146 -4.37 -18.58 -11.72
C LEU A 146 -5.39 -19.32 -12.60
N GLU A 147 -5.77 -20.52 -12.19
CA GLU A 147 -6.93 -21.23 -12.72
C GLU A 147 -8.20 -20.37 -12.51
N GLU A 148 -9.12 -20.40 -13.47
CA GLU A 148 -10.34 -19.58 -13.47
C GLU A 148 -11.13 -19.72 -12.17
N LYS A 149 -11.36 -20.96 -11.69
CA LYS A 149 -12.07 -21.20 -10.42
C LYS A 149 -11.33 -20.63 -9.21
N SER A 150 -10.00 -20.65 -9.23
CA SER A 150 -9.19 -20.05 -8.16
C SER A 150 -9.32 -18.53 -8.17
N PHE A 151 -9.30 -17.92 -9.36
CA PHE A 151 -9.48 -16.48 -9.53
C PHE A 151 -10.89 -16.00 -9.16
N GLU A 152 -11.93 -16.74 -9.54
CA GLU A 152 -13.32 -16.45 -9.15
C GLU A 152 -13.51 -16.48 -7.62
N LYS A 153 -12.89 -17.45 -6.94
CA LYS A 153 -12.89 -17.52 -5.47
C LYS A 153 -12.22 -16.31 -4.83
N LEU A 154 -11.09 -15.86 -5.39
CA LEU A 154 -10.37 -14.70 -4.89
C LEU A 154 -11.19 -13.42 -5.02
N THR A 155 -11.78 -13.21 -6.20
CA THR A 155 -12.52 -11.98 -6.48
C THR A 155 -13.86 -11.98 -5.76
N GLY A 156 -14.53 -13.13 -5.62
CA GLY A 156 -15.76 -13.27 -4.85
C GLY A 156 -16.89 -12.36 -5.36
N GLY A 157 -16.90 -12.08 -6.67
CA GLY A 157 -17.82 -11.12 -7.28
C GLY A 157 -17.48 -9.64 -7.01
N ARG A 158 -16.34 -9.33 -6.38
CA ARG A 158 -15.84 -7.96 -6.29
C ARG A 158 -15.54 -7.45 -7.69
N ASP A 159 -16.08 -6.27 -7.96
CA ASP A 159 -15.88 -5.57 -9.21
C ASP A 159 -14.62 -4.71 -9.10
N TYR A 160 -13.48 -5.28 -9.46
CA TYR A 160 -12.21 -4.56 -9.50
C TYR A 160 -12.15 -3.56 -10.67
N GLU A 161 -13.05 -3.66 -11.65
CA GLU A 161 -13.15 -2.68 -12.74
C GLU A 161 -13.65 -1.33 -12.22
N LYS A 162 -14.42 -1.30 -11.12
CA LYS A 162 -14.84 -0.04 -10.47
C LYS A 162 -13.67 0.81 -10.00
N PHE A 163 -12.49 0.24 -9.76
CA PHE A 163 -11.29 1.02 -9.43
C PHE A 163 -10.76 1.84 -10.61
N HIS A 164 -11.18 1.52 -11.84
CA HIS A 164 -10.89 2.35 -13.02
C HIS A 164 -11.81 3.58 -13.10
N SER A 165 -12.96 3.56 -12.42
CA SER A 165 -13.84 4.71 -12.37
C SER A 165 -13.31 5.74 -11.35
N LYS A 166 -13.13 6.99 -11.78
CA LYS A 166 -12.55 8.13 -11.04
C LYS A 166 -13.22 8.44 -9.68
N ALA A 167 -14.27 7.73 -9.28
CA ALA A 167 -15.12 8.04 -8.13
C ALA A 167 -14.55 7.62 -6.77
N TRP A 168 -13.66 6.63 -6.69
CA TRP A 168 -13.27 6.06 -5.38
C TRP A 168 -12.23 6.89 -4.61
N ARG A 169 -11.58 7.89 -5.21
CA ARG A 169 -10.72 8.85 -4.49
C ARG A 169 -11.40 10.19 -4.19
N THR A 170 -12.62 10.43 -4.68
CA THR A 170 -13.40 11.63 -4.33
C THR A 170 -14.18 11.43 -3.02
N GLY A 171 -13.49 10.89 -2.01
CA GLY A 171 -14.02 10.60 -0.67
C GLY A 171 -13.37 11.45 0.42
N ARG A 172 -12.88 12.63 0.06
CA ARG A 172 -12.72 13.81 0.92
C ARG A 172 -12.88 15.01 0.01
N GLU A 173 -14.12 15.27 -0.40
CA GLU A 173 -14.52 16.66 -0.55
C GLU A 173 -14.37 17.26 0.85
N GLU A 174 -13.23 17.90 1.10
CA GLU A 174 -13.18 18.93 2.12
C GLU A 174 -14.28 19.90 1.74
N THR A 175 -15.40 19.82 2.46
CA THR A 175 -16.40 20.87 2.41
C THR A 175 -15.62 22.15 2.70
N PRO A 176 -15.57 23.13 1.77
CA PRO A 176 -14.91 24.38 2.09
C PRO A 176 -15.55 24.89 3.39
N PRO A 177 -14.75 25.30 4.39
CA PRO A 177 -15.31 25.82 5.63
C PRO A 177 -16.33 26.89 5.26
N PRO A 178 -17.51 26.90 5.90
CA PRO A 178 -18.52 27.89 5.61
C PRO A 178 -17.86 29.27 5.70
N PRO A 179 -18.17 30.20 4.76
CA PRO A 179 -17.63 31.55 4.82
C PRO A 179 -17.87 32.10 6.21
N LEU A 180 -16.80 32.53 6.89
CA LEU A 180 -16.92 33.23 8.16
C LEU A 180 -17.86 34.40 7.91
N GLU A 181 -19.05 34.37 8.50
CA GLU A 181 -19.95 35.52 8.45
C GLU A 181 -19.17 36.74 8.98
N PRO A 182 -19.34 37.91 8.36
CA PRO A 182 -18.70 39.13 8.85
C PRO A 182 -19.18 39.36 10.29
N VAL A 183 -18.25 39.20 11.23
CA VAL A 183 -18.43 39.56 12.64
C VAL A 183 -18.78 41.03 12.68
N LYS A 184 -20.08 41.33 12.76
CA LYS A 184 -20.58 42.66 13.05
C LYS A 184 -20.25 42.97 14.51
N GLU A 185 -19.36 43.93 14.68
CA GLU A 185 -19.36 44.92 15.76
C GLU A 185 -19.78 44.41 17.15
N MET A 186 -18.79 43.94 17.91
CA MET A 186 -18.72 44.17 19.35
C MET A 186 -17.39 44.86 19.68
N GLU A 187 -17.16 46.01 19.04
CA GLU A 187 -16.29 47.04 19.58
C GLU A 187 -17.10 47.83 20.62
N GLN A 188 -17.18 47.32 21.85
CA GLN A 188 -17.35 48.12 23.06
C GLN A 188 -17.13 47.20 24.27
N GLU A 189 -16.34 47.70 25.22
CA GLU A 189 -15.97 47.07 26.50
C GLU A 189 -14.77 46.11 26.51
N ALA A 190 -13.58 46.59 26.11
CA ALA A 190 -12.33 46.13 26.74
C ALA A 190 -11.19 47.17 26.64
N ASN A 191 -11.52 48.45 26.83
CA ASN A 191 -10.52 49.47 27.16
C ASN A 191 -10.60 49.77 28.65
N GLN A 192 -10.08 48.88 29.49
CA GLN A 192 -9.65 49.18 30.87
C GLN A 192 -9.03 47.95 31.55
N THR A 193 -7.76 47.67 31.28
CA THR A 193 -6.71 47.64 32.32
C THR A 193 -5.36 47.40 31.68
N SER A 194 -4.35 47.98 32.29
CA SER A 194 -3.06 48.27 31.69
C SER A 194 -1.97 47.37 32.26
N LYS A 195 -0.91 47.24 31.44
CA LYS A 195 0.51 47.10 31.82
C LYS A 195 1.07 45.74 32.24
N ALA A 196 2.11 45.40 31.47
CA ALA A 196 3.36 44.73 31.83
C ALA A 196 3.35 43.20 31.96
N ARG A 197 3.92 42.51 30.98
CA ARG A 197 5.27 41.91 31.10
C ARG A 197 5.73 41.25 29.80
N ASP A 198 7.05 41.28 29.64
CA ASP A 198 7.86 40.73 28.57
C ASP A 198 7.78 39.20 28.42
N ALA A 199 8.23 38.78 27.24
CA ALA A 199 8.88 37.51 26.92
C ALA A 199 8.01 36.26 26.71
N GLY A 200 8.15 35.70 25.50
CA GLY A 200 8.05 34.25 25.28
C GLY A 200 6.70 33.74 24.80
N THR A 201 6.22 34.19 23.64
CA THR A 201 5.15 33.49 22.91
C THR A 201 5.72 32.23 22.27
N PHE A 202 6.02 31.22 23.09
CA PHE A 202 6.30 29.87 22.63
C PHE A 202 5.03 29.34 21.98
N ASN A 203 5.16 28.89 20.74
CA ASN A 203 4.08 28.58 19.82
C ASN A 203 3.28 27.36 20.33
N LEU A 204 2.25 27.61 21.15
CA LEU A 204 1.42 26.58 21.83
C LEU A 204 0.83 25.57 20.83
N THR A 205 0.55 26.03 19.62
CA THR A 205 0.07 25.23 18.48
C THR A 205 1.09 24.19 17.99
N VAL A 206 2.39 24.49 18.06
CA VAL A 206 3.46 23.54 17.70
C VAL A 206 3.62 22.48 18.80
N ALA A 207 3.54 22.89 20.08
CA ALA A 207 3.64 21.97 21.20
C ALA A 207 2.46 20.97 21.24
N ILE A 208 1.24 21.44 21.02
CA ILE A 208 0.04 20.58 20.96
C ILE A 208 0.12 19.59 19.79
N ARG A 209 0.61 20.03 18.62
CA ARG A 209 0.83 19.16 17.46
C ARG A 209 1.90 18.11 17.76
N SER A 210 3.03 18.48 18.37
CA SER A 210 4.09 17.53 18.72
C SER A 210 3.64 16.46 19.72
N LYS A 211 2.75 16.81 20.66
CA LYS A 211 2.25 15.89 21.68
C LYS A 211 1.27 14.87 21.09
N ALA A 212 0.33 15.32 20.26
CA ALA A 212 -0.60 14.44 19.56
C ALA A 212 0.13 13.47 18.61
N TRP A 213 1.21 13.92 17.97
CA TRP A 213 2.03 13.07 17.11
C TRP A 213 2.82 12.03 17.90
N ARG A 214 3.39 12.37 19.07
CA ARG A 214 4.05 11.35 19.93
C ARG A 214 3.10 10.30 20.45
N GLU A 215 1.91 10.69 20.91
CA GLU A 215 0.92 9.75 21.43
C GLU A 215 0.43 8.79 20.33
N TYR A 216 0.22 9.29 19.11
CA TYR A 216 -0.09 8.46 17.94
C TYR A 216 1.04 7.48 17.58
N TYR A 217 2.30 7.93 17.60
CA TYR A 217 3.45 7.06 17.26
C TYR A 217 3.74 6.00 18.33
N GLU A 218 3.52 6.31 19.61
CA GLU A 218 3.64 5.33 20.69
C GLU A 218 2.59 4.20 20.59
N GLU A 219 1.43 4.48 20.01
CA GLU A 219 0.38 3.48 19.78
C GLU A 219 0.72 2.52 18.63
N ILE A 220 1.47 3.00 17.62
CA ILE A 220 1.75 2.23 16.40
C ILE A 220 3.19 1.69 16.29
N LYS A 221 4.08 2.02 17.23
CA LYS A 221 5.52 1.65 17.18
C LYS A 221 5.79 0.15 17.13
N ASP A 222 4.89 -0.66 17.69
CA ASP A 222 5.01 -2.13 17.67
C ASP A 222 4.63 -2.73 16.29
N PHE A 223 4.10 -1.91 15.38
CA PHE A 223 3.66 -2.30 14.05
C PHE A 223 4.59 -1.82 12.92
N LEU A 224 5.65 -1.05 13.25
CA LEU A 224 6.63 -0.55 12.27
C LEU A 224 7.97 -1.30 12.41
N PRO A 225 8.68 -1.58 11.30
CA PRO A 225 10.06 -2.04 11.34
C PRO A 225 10.96 -1.02 12.06
N PHE A 226 11.91 -1.50 12.86
CA PHE A 226 12.75 -0.67 13.76
C PHE A 226 13.53 0.46 13.06
N ASP A 227 13.80 0.33 11.76
CA ASP A 227 14.61 1.29 11.00
C ASP A 227 13.86 2.60 10.66
N ASP A 228 12.53 2.60 10.60
CA ASP A 228 11.71 3.81 10.36
C ASP A 228 11.52 4.69 11.61
N TYR A 229 11.85 4.15 12.79
CA TYR A 229 11.73 4.88 14.05
C TYR A 229 12.81 5.97 14.20
N LYS A 230 14.01 5.74 13.65
CA LYS A 230 15.14 6.67 13.81
C LYS A 230 15.04 7.92 12.93
N SER A 231 14.51 7.80 11.70
CA SER A 231 14.43 8.93 10.77
C SER A 231 13.43 10.00 11.21
N CYS A 232 12.38 9.63 11.95
CA CYS A 232 11.33 10.57 12.36
C CYS A 232 11.70 11.48 13.54
N PHE A 233 12.77 11.18 14.30
CA PHE A 233 13.04 11.85 15.58
C PHE A 233 14.40 12.54 15.71
N TRP A 234 15.32 12.36 14.76
CA TRP A 234 16.70 12.84 14.89
C TRP A 234 17.06 14.12 14.11
N ASP A 235 16.20 14.60 13.21
CA ASP A 235 16.51 15.79 12.41
C ASP A 235 16.28 17.14 13.12
N ASP A 236 15.66 17.16 14.31
CA ASP A 236 15.35 18.40 15.05
C ASP A 236 16.15 18.59 16.37
N ALA A 237 17.18 17.78 16.62
CA ALA A 237 18.04 17.97 17.79
C ALA A 237 19.22 18.92 17.50
N PHE A 238 18.97 20.22 17.69
CA PHE A 238 19.99 21.24 17.89
C PHE A 238 20.99 20.84 18.99
N LEU A 239 22.29 20.94 18.66
CA LEU A 239 23.42 21.35 19.50
C LEU A 239 23.34 21.03 21.00
N VAL A 240 23.97 19.92 21.41
CA VAL A 240 24.54 19.81 22.76
C VAL A 240 25.99 19.36 22.61
N ASP A 241 26.88 20.16 23.17
CA ASP A 241 28.34 20.03 23.16
C ASP A 241 28.82 18.61 23.50
N ASN A 242 29.73 18.10 22.67
CA ASN A 242 30.64 17.02 23.03
C ASN A 242 31.62 17.52 24.09
N PRO A 243 31.81 16.83 25.22
CA PRO A 243 33.09 16.85 25.92
C PRO A 243 33.99 15.72 25.38
N ASP A 244 35.10 16.11 24.75
CA ASP A 244 36.32 15.32 24.50
C ASP A 244 36.96 14.84 25.83
N PRO A 245 37.96 13.92 25.80
CA PRO A 245 37.97 12.58 25.20
C PRO A 245 38.15 11.46 26.27
#